data_AF-A0A959EDL6-F1
#
_entry.id   AF-A0A959EDL6-F1
#
_cell.length_a   1.000
_cell.length_b   1.000
_cell.length_c   1.000
_cell.angle_alpha   90.00
_cell.angle_beta   90.00
_cell.angle_gamma   90.00
#
_symmetry.space_group_name_H-M   'P 1'
#
loop_
_entity.id
_entity.type
_entity.pdbx_description
1 polymer ?
#
loop_
_entity_poly.entity_id
_entity_poly.type
_entity_poly.pdbx_seq_one_letter_code
_entity_poly.pdbx_strand_id
1 'polypeptide(L)' 'MNNQNTYVAIMAGGIGSRFWPASRTARPKQFLDILGVGKSLIRLTFERFLNLCPAENIFIVTNKQYAGLVKEHLP' A
#
# COMPACT_ATOMS: atom_id res chain seq x y z
N MET A 1 -6.27 6.28 20.83
CA MET A 1 -5.33 5.52 21.68
C MET A 1 -4.44 4.72 20.75
N ASN A 2 -3.15 5.08 20.62
CA ASN A 2 -2.21 4.26 19.86
C ASN A 2 -1.83 3.05 20.71
N ASN A 3 -2.37 1.88 20.36
CA ASN A 3 -1.99 0.64 21.03
C ASN A 3 -0.65 0.17 20.46
N GLN A 4 0.40 0.18 21.28
CA GLN A 4 1.74 -0.23 20.85
C GLN A 4 1.87 -1.73 20.60
N ASN A 5 0.89 -2.54 21.04
CA ASN A 5 0.88 -3.99 20.84
C ASN A 5 0.05 -4.42 19.62
N THR A 6 -0.45 -3.48 18.83
CA THR A 6 -1.13 -3.77 17.57
C THR A 6 -0.13 -3.70 16.43
N TYR A 7 -0.10 -4.75 15.60
CA TYR A 7 0.70 -4.83 14.38
C TYR A 7 -0.20 -5.05 13.18
N VAL A 8 0.16 -4.43 12.06
CA VAL A 8 -0.62 -4.50 10.82
C VAL A 8 0.27 -5.04 9.71
N ALA A 9 -0.20 -6.07 9.02
CA ALA A 9 0.41 -6.54 7.78
C ALA A 9 -0.46 -6.12 6.58
N ILE A 10 0.04 -5.23 5.74
CA ILE A 10 -0.61 -4.84 4.48
C ILE A 10 -0.10 -5.75 3.36
N MET A 11 -0.98 -6.63 2.86
CA MET A 11 -0.67 -7.50 1.73
C MET A 11 -0.79 -6.72 0.40
N ALA A 12 0.34 -6.34 -0.17
CA ALA A 12 0.45 -5.57 -1.41
C ALA A 12 0.89 -6.47 -2.58
N GLY A 13 0.09 -7.50 -2.85
CA GLY A 13 0.31 -8.48 -3.93
C GLY A 13 -0.70 -8.38 -5.08
N GLY A 14 -0.40 -9.11 -6.16
CA GLY A 14 -1.24 -9.20 -7.35
C GLY A 14 -1.11 -8.01 -8.29
N ILE A 15 -1.33 -8.26 -9.58
CA ILE A 15 -1.25 -7.22 -10.62
C ILE A 15 -2.53 -6.39 -10.74
N GLY A 16 -3.67 -6.86 -10.24
CA GLY A 16 -4.96 -6.18 -10.44
C GLY A 16 -5.43 -6.16 -11.90
N SER A 17 -5.45 -7.32 -12.56
CA SER A 17 -5.79 -7.45 -13.99
C SER A 17 -7.14 -6.83 -14.39
N ARG A 18 -8.12 -6.81 -13.49
CA ARG A 18 -9.43 -6.17 -13.71
C ARG A 18 -9.38 -4.65 -13.87
N PHE A 19 -8.28 -4.02 -13.48
CA PHE A 19 -8.03 -2.59 -13.66
C PHE A 19 -7.23 -2.28 -14.93
N TRP A 20 -7.06 -3.23 -15.84
CA TRP A 20 -6.52 -2.93 -17.15
C TRP A 20 -7.46 -1.94 -17.89
N PRO A 21 -6.95 -0.88 -18.57
CA PRO A 21 -5.56 -0.63 -18.89
C PRO A 21 -4.79 0.22 -17.85
N ALA A 22 -5.36 0.60 -16.72
CA ALA A 22 -4.63 1.37 -15.72
C ALA A 22 -3.57 0.54 -14.97
N SER A 23 -3.87 -0.73 -14.69
CA SER A 23 -2.94 -1.63 -13.97
C SER A 23 -2.09 -2.48 -14.91
N ARG A 24 -0.79 -2.57 -14.64
CA ARG A 24 0.19 -3.36 -15.41
C ARG A 24 1.11 -4.13 -14.46
N THR A 25 1.86 -5.09 -15.00
CA THR A 25 2.94 -5.76 -14.24
C THR A 25 3.95 -4.76 -13.70
N ALA A 26 4.31 -3.73 -14.47
CA ALA A 26 5.24 -2.69 -14.01
C ALA A 26 4.63 -1.73 -12.97
N ARG A 27 3.30 -1.56 -12.96
CA ARG A 27 2.59 -0.71 -11.98
C ARG A 27 1.23 -1.33 -11.59
N PRO A 28 1.23 -2.23 -10.60
CA PRO A 28 0.01 -2.85 -10.08
C PRO A 28 -0.99 -1.90 -9.43
N LYS A 29 -2.24 -2.37 -9.23
CA LYS A 29 -3.37 -1.56 -8.77
C LYS A 29 -3.11 -0.78 -7.48
N GLN A 30 -2.35 -1.36 -6.56
CA GLN A 30 -2.10 -0.76 -5.25
C GLN A 30 -1.30 0.55 -5.35
N PHE A 31 -0.60 0.78 -6.47
CA PHE A 31 0.19 1.98 -6.74
C PHE A 31 -0.54 3.01 -7.62
N LEU A 32 -1.83 2.78 -7.88
CA LEU A 32 -2.69 3.68 -8.66
C LEU A 32 -3.48 4.58 -7.73
N ASP A 33 -3.64 5.84 -8.13
CA ASP A 33 -4.66 6.74 -7.58
C ASP A 33 -5.96 6.56 -8.37
N ILE A 34 -6.78 5.61 -7.90
CA ILE A 34 -8.05 5.27 -8.56
C ILE A 34 -9.17 6.24 -8.16
N LEU A 35 -9.03 6.90 -7.00
CA LEU A 35 -10.04 7.80 -6.47
C LEU A 35 -9.84 9.26 -6.92
N GLY A 36 -8.71 9.57 -7.57
CA GLY A 36 -8.38 10.91 -8.05
C GLY A 36 -8.05 11.88 -6.91
N VAL A 37 -7.54 11.38 -5.79
CA VAL A 37 -7.29 12.16 -4.56
C VAL A 37 -5.80 12.47 -4.34
N GLY A 38 -4.96 12.22 -5.34
CA GLY A 38 -3.51 12.42 -5.29
C GLY A 38 -2.77 11.35 -4.49
N LYS A 39 -3.41 10.24 -4.10
CA LYS A 39 -2.81 9.18 -3.28
C LYS A 39 -3.09 7.81 -3.87
N SER A 40 -2.06 6.95 -3.88
CA SER A 40 -2.25 5.56 -4.28
C SER A 40 -3.08 4.78 -3.27
N LEU A 41 -3.71 3.69 -3.71
CA LEU A 41 -4.47 2.80 -2.82
C LEU A 41 -3.64 2.30 -1.62
N ILE A 42 -2.35 2.00 -1.84
CA ILE A 42 -1.46 1.56 -0.76
C ILE A 42 -1.19 2.69 0.24
N ARG A 43 -1.01 3.93 -0.24
CA ARG A 43 -0.83 5.10 0.62
C ARG A 43 -2.07 5.37 1.46
N LEU A 44 -3.26 5.32 0.85
CA LEU A 44 -4.53 5.48 1.57
C LEU A 44 -4.74 4.39 2.63
N THR A 45 -4.34 3.15 2.31
CA THR A 45 -4.42 2.02 3.25
C THR A 45 -3.47 2.22 4.43
N PHE A 46 -2.22 2.62 4.18
CA PHE A 46 -1.24 2.93 5.22
C PHE A 46 -1.72 4.05 6.15
N GLU A 47 -2.17 5.18 5.59
CA GLU A 47 -2.66 6.32 6.37
C GLU A 47 -3.87 5.96 7.24
N ARG A 48 -4.76 5.08 6.74
CA ARG A 48 -5.90 4.58 7.54
C ARG A 48 -5.42 3.86 8.81
N PHE A 49 -4.33 3.12 8.74
CA PHE A 49 -3.80 2.34 9.87
C PHE A 49 -2.93 3.15 10.84
N LEU A 50 -2.49 4.36 10.46
CA LEU A 50 -1.83 5.27 11.41
C LEU A 50 -2.72 5.69 12.59
N ASN A 51 -4.05 5.58 12.42
CA ASN A 51 -5.01 5.80 13.51
C ASN A 51 -5.13 4.61 14.47
N LEU A 52 -4.49 3.46 14.16
CA LEU A 52 -4.61 2.20 14.89
C LEU A 52 -3.31 1.81 15.62
N CYS A 53 -2.17 1.95 14.96
CA CYS A 53 -0.85 1.62 15.50
C CYS A 53 0.22 2.59 14.97
N PRO A 54 1.37 2.74 15.66
CA PRO A 54 2.48 3.52 15.13
C PRO A 54 3.01 2.94 13.81
N ALA A 55 3.68 3.77 13.02
CA ALA A 55 4.16 3.40 11.69
C ALA A 55 5.17 2.23 11.72
N GLU A 56 6.01 2.16 12.75
CA GLU A 56 6.97 1.06 12.93
C GLU A 56 6.31 -0.33 13.07
N ASN A 57 5.02 -0.37 13.42
CA ASN A 57 4.26 -1.61 13.56
C ASN A 57 3.49 -2.01 12.27
N ILE A 58 3.64 -1.24 11.19
CA ILE A 58 2.99 -1.51 9.91
C ILE A 58 4.00 -2.13 8.95
N PHE A 59 3.76 -3.39 8.58
CA PHE A 59 4.60 -4.15 7.66
C PHE A 59 3.93 -4.29 6.29
N ILE A 60 4.70 -4.12 5.22
CA ILE A 60 4.23 -4.33 3.85
C ILE A 60 4.73 -5.68 3.35
N VAL A 61 3.81 -6.58 3.04
CA VAL A 61 4.13 -7.87 2.42
C VAL A 61 3.91 -7.75 0.92
N THR A 62 4.99 -7.79 0.14
CA THR A 62 4.95 -7.65 -1.33
C THR A 62 5.98 -8.52 -2.03
N ASN A 63 5.87 -8.63 -3.36
CA ASN A 63 6.89 -9.28 -4.19
C ASN A 63 8.15 -8.39 -4.24
N LYS A 64 9.34 -9.00 -4.22
CA LYS A 64 10.64 -8.32 -4.31
C LYS A 64 10.71 -7.27 -5.43
N GLN A 65 10.10 -7.53 -6.58
CA GLN A 65 10.10 -6.61 -7.73
C GLN A 65 9.35 -5.30 -7.46
N TYR A 66 8.43 -5.26 -6.49
CA TYR A 66 7.65 -4.07 -6.13
C TYR A 66 8.20 -3.35 -4.90
N ALA A 67 9.28 -3.83 -4.28
CA ALA A 67 9.86 -3.20 -3.09
C ALA A 67 10.27 -1.75 -3.34
N GLY A 68 10.76 -1.42 -4.55
CA GLY A 68 11.06 -0.04 -4.95
C GLY A 68 9.81 0.83 -4.99
N LEU A 69 8.76 0.39 -5.69
CA LEU A 69 7.48 1.10 -5.78
C LEU A 69 6.82 1.31 -4.41
N VAL A 70 6.94 0.35 -3.49
CA VAL A 70 6.46 0.52 -2.12
C VAL A 70 7.14 1.71 -1.44
N LYS A 71 8.47 1.81 -1.55
CA LYS A 71 9.26 2.91 -0.98
C LYS A 71 9.01 4.26 -1.65
N GLU A 72 8.54 4.28 -2.90
CA GLU A 72 8.12 5.53 -3.56
C GLU A 72 6.81 6.08 -2.99
N HIS A 73 5.92 5.20 -2.50
CA HIS A 73 4.59 5.58 -2.03
C HIS A 73 4.48 5.72 -0.52
N LEU A 74 5.35 5.04 0.24
CA LEU A 74 5.31 4.96 1.70
C LEU A 74 6.63 5.45 2.29
N PRO A 75 6.60 6.08 3.48
CA PRO A 75 7.81 6.49 4.20
C PRO A 75 8.68 5.29 4.62
#